data_AF-K1SEL8-F1
#
_entry.id   AF-K1SEL8-F1
#
_cell.length_a   1.000
_cell.length_b   1.000
_cell.length_c   1.000
_cell.angle_alpha   90.00
_cell.angle_beta   90.00
_cell.angle_gamma   90.00
#
_symmetry.space_group_name_H-M   'P 1'
#
loop_
_entity.id
_entity.type
_entity.pdbx_description
1 polymer ?
#
loop_
_entity_poly.entity_id
_entity_poly.type
_entity_poly.pdbx_seq_one_letter_code
_entity_poly.pdbx_strand_id
1 'polypeptide(L)'
;MENRTELQPYSVLMSVYSGENPEFFAQSLESLYTQTYPADEIVVVCDGELNEQLDGVLEQYSEKFGGKLKIHRLESHGGTAKCANTGLAICKNE
;
A
#
# COMPACT_ATOMS: atom_id res chain seq x y z
N MET A 1 22.49 20.16 22.29
CA MET A 1 22.16 18.79 21.87
C MET A 1 20.75 18.86 21.33
N GLU A 2 20.60 18.77 20.02
CA GLU A 2 19.29 18.83 19.37
C GLU A 2 18.50 17.60 19.80
N ASN A 3 17.32 17.82 20.38
CA ASN A 3 16.33 16.79 20.61
C ASN A 3 15.81 16.39 19.23
N ARG A 4 16.45 15.39 18.59
CA ARG A 4 15.85 14.75 17.42
C ARG A 4 14.71 13.92 17.94
N THR A 5 13.48 14.42 17.77
CA THR A 5 12.29 13.59 17.91
C THR A 5 12.42 12.48 16.86
N GLU A 6 12.78 11.27 17.29
CA GLU A 6 12.72 10.11 16.40
C GLU A 6 11.26 9.85 16.08
N LEU A 7 10.91 9.99 14.80
CA LEU A 7 9.59 9.62 14.31
C LEU A 7 9.42 8.11 14.48
N GLN A 8 8.23 7.70 14.93
CA GLN A 8 7.93 6.30 15.15
C GLN A 8 7.74 5.59 13.80
N PRO A 9 8.20 4.33 13.68
CA PRO A 9 7.87 3.51 12.53
C PRO A 9 6.36 3.44 12.34
N TYR A 10 5.89 3.50 11.10
CA TYR A 10 4.47 3.51 10.80
C TYR A 10 4.16 2.68 9.56
N SER A 11 2.89 2.24 9.48
CA SER A 11 2.38 1.48 8.33
C SER A 11 1.42 2.35 7.53
N VAL A 12 1.48 2.25 6.21
CA VAL A 12 0.44 2.80 5.34
C VAL A 12 -0.42 1.67 4.82
N LEU A 13 -1.73 1.79 5.04
CA LEU A 13 -2.72 0.87 4.48
C LEU A 13 -3.50 1.56 3.37
N MET A 14 -3.58 0.92 2.22
CA MET A 14 -4.48 1.32 1.13
C MET A 14 -5.16 0.10 0.50
N SER A 15 -6.25 0.36 -0.24
CA SER A 15 -6.95 -0.65 -1.01
C SER A 15 -7.13 -0.22 -2.46
N VAL A 16 -7.16 -1.17 -3.38
CA VAL A 16 -7.36 -0.94 -4.82
C VAL A 16 -8.33 -2.00 -5.35
N TYR A 17 -9.19 -1.63 -6.29
CA TYR A 17 -10.09 -2.56 -6.99
C TYR A 17 -10.00 -2.34 -8.51
N SER A 18 -10.57 -3.25 -9.29
CA SER A 18 -10.42 -3.28 -10.76
C SER A 18 -10.92 -2.05 -11.52
N GLY A 19 -11.74 -1.19 -10.90
CA GLY A 19 -12.25 0.05 -11.50
C GLY A 19 -11.39 1.29 -11.23
N GLU A 20 -10.29 1.17 -10.49
CA GLU A 20 -9.36 2.27 -10.25
C GLU A 20 -8.55 2.62 -11.51
N ASN A 21 -8.15 3.90 -11.60
CA ASN A 21 -7.28 4.37 -12.66
C ASN A 21 -5.80 4.02 -12.33
N PRO A 22 -5.08 3.27 -13.19
CA PRO A 22 -3.69 2.89 -12.93
C PRO A 22 -2.72 4.06 -12.76
N GLU A 23 -2.95 5.18 -13.44
CA GLU A 23 -2.10 6.37 -13.30
C GLU A 23 -2.24 7.00 -11.92
N PHE A 24 -3.46 7.10 -11.39
CA PHE A 24 -3.70 7.66 -10.05
C PHE A 24 -3.22 6.71 -8.96
N PHE A 25 -3.35 5.41 -9.18
CA PHE A 25 -2.80 4.41 -8.27
C PHE A 25 -1.26 4.47 -8.24
N ALA A 26 -0.61 4.55 -9.41
CA ALA A 26 0.83 4.73 -9.50
C ALA A 26 1.32 6.04 -8.87
N GLN A 27 0.60 7.15 -9.06
CA GLN A 27 0.90 8.43 -8.40
C GLN A 27 0.79 8.33 -6.88
N SER A 28 -0.20 7.60 -6.38
CA SER A 28 -0.38 7.37 -4.94
C SER A 28 0.80 6.59 -4.36
N LEU A 29 1.26 5.54 -5.05
CA LEU A 29 2.46 4.77 -4.64
C LEU A 29 3.76 5.59 -4.78
N GLU A 30 3.91 6.39 -5.83
CA GLU A 30 5.09 7.27 -5.99
C GLU A 30 5.15 8.32 -4.87
N SER A 31 4.00 8.87 -4.47
CA SER A 31 3.90 9.76 -3.32
C SER A 31 4.44 9.08 -2.06
N LEU A 32 4.06 7.82 -1.79
CA LEU A 32 4.58 7.05 -0.65
C LEU A 32 6.08 6.76 -0.77
N TYR A 33 6.57 6.48 -1.99
CA TYR A 33 7.97 6.20 -2.26
C TYR A 33 8.88 7.43 -2.04
N THR A 34 8.37 8.62 -2.34
CA THR A 34 9.13 9.88 -2.30
C THR A 34 8.90 10.71 -1.03
N GLN A 35 8.24 10.15 -0.01
CA GLN A 35 8.02 10.82 1.26
C GLN A 35 9.33 11.24 1.93
N THR A 36 9.33 12.44 2.54
CA THR A 36 10.44 12.93 3.36
C THR A 36 10.76 12.01 4.55
N TYR A 37 9.73 11.33 5.07
CA TYR A 37 9.86 10.27 6.05
C TYR A 37 9.19 9.01 5.47
N PRO A 38 9.97 8.05 4.93
CA PRO A 38 9.41 6.87 4.28
C PRO A 38 8.71 5.95 5.27
N ALA A 39 7.57 5.39 4.86
CA ALA A 39 6.92 4.33 5.62
C ALA A 39 7.84 3.10 5.75
N ASP A 40 7.73 2.42 6.89
CA ASP A 40 8.44 1.17 7.15
C ASP A 40 7.73 -0.03 6.53
N GLU A 41 6.42 0.08 6.40
CA GLU A 41 5.56 -0.92 5.80
C GLU A 41 4.44 -0.25 4.99
N ILE A 42 4.19 -0.79 3.81
CA ILE A 42 3.04 -0.41 2.99
C ILE A 42 2.24 -1.66 2.72
N VAL A 43 0.97 -1.66 3.08
CA VAL A 43 0.03 -2.75 2.82
C VAL A 43 -0.97 -2.28 1.78
N VAL A 44 -1.00 -2.96 0.64
CA VAL A 44 -2.02 -2.80 -0.38
C VAL A 44 -2.94 -4.01 -0.35
N VAL A 45 -4.23 -3.77 -0.12
CA VAL A 45 -5.27 -4.80 -0.23
C VAL A 45 -5.98 -4.68 -1.58
N CYS A 46 -5.83 -5.69 -2.43
CA CYS A 46 -6.56 -5.82 -3.69
C CYS A 46 -7.96 -6.39 -3.40
N ASP A 47 -9.00 -5.61 -3.70
CA ASP A 47 -10.40 -5.96 -3.44
C ASP A 47 -10.97 -6.87 -4.54
N GLY A 48 -10.43 -8.09 -4.63
CA GLY A 48 -10.69 -9.04 -5.70
C GLY A 48 -9.60 -9.05 -6.77
N GLU A 49 -9.93 -9.63 -7.93
CA GLU A 49 -9.09 -9.57 -9.12
C GLU A 49 -8.92 -8.11 -9.59
N LEU A 50 -7.71 -7.77 -10.03
CA LEU A 50 -7.41 -6.49 -10.65
C LEU A 50 -7.27 -6.68 -12.16
N ASN A 51 -7.23 -5.57 -12.88
CA ASN A 51 -6.85 -5.60 -14.29
C ASN A 51 -5.32 -5.65 -14.43
N GLU A 52 -4.85 -6.07 -15.61
CA GLU A 52 -3.42 -6.23 -15.92
C GLU A 52 -2.59 -4.96 -15.69
N GLN A 53 -3.18 -3.78 -15.92
CA GLN A 53 -2.48 -2.51 -15.73
C GLN A 53 -2.24 -2.21 -14.25
N LEU A 54 -3.23 -2.45 -13.39
CA LEU A 54 -3.10 -2.29 -11.94
C LEU A 54 -2.12 -3.32 -11.35
N ASP A 55 -2.14 -4.56 -11.85
CA ASP A 55 -1.16 -5.58 -11.46
C ASP A 55 0.27 -5.21 -11.89
N GLY A 56 0.43 -4.65 -13.09
CA GLY A 56 1.73 -4.12 -13.55
C GLY A 56 2.24 -2.97 -12.67
N VAL A 57 1.36 -2.09 -12.20
CA VAL A 57 1.73 -1.05 -11.22
C VAL A 57 2.19 -1.69 -9.91
N LEU A 58 1.48 -2.69 -9.39
CA LEU A 58 1.89 -3.40 -8.18
C LEU A 58 3.28 -4.04 -8.31
N GLU A 59 3.55 -4.70 -9.43
CA GLU A 59 4.84 -5.32 -9.71
C GLU A 59 5.97 -4.27 -9.73
N GLN A 60 5.79 -3.20 -10.51
CA GLN A 60 6.75 -2.11 -10.62
C GLN A 60 7.11 -1.52 -9.24
N TYR A 61 6.11 -1.25 -8.39
CA TYR A 61 6.35 -0.64 -7.08
C TYR A 61 6.83 -1.66 -6.04
N SER A 62 6.47 -2.94 -6.17
CA SER A 62 7.03 -4.00 -5.31
C SER A 62 8.55 -4.05 -5.42
N GLU A 63 9.08 -3.92 -6.64
CA GLU A 63 10.53 -3.81 -6.86
C GLU A 63 11.11 -2.53 -6.25
N LYS A 64 10.50 -1.36 -6.50
CA LYS A 64 10.96 -0.07 -5.95
C LYS A 64 11.02 -0.07 -4.42
N PHE A 65 10.01 -0.63 -3.75
CA PHE A 65 9.91 -0.62 -2.28
C PHE A 65 10.82 -1.65 -1.60
N GLY A 66 11.54 -2.49 -2.33
CA GLY A 66 12.58 -3.36 -1.78
C GLY A 66 12.08 -4.28 -0.64
N GLY A 67 10.84 -4.76 -0.73
CA GLY A 67 10.23 -5.65 0.27
C GLY A 67 9.41 -4.95 1.37
N LYS A 68 9.30 -3.61 1.37
CA LYS A 68 8.40 -2.87 2.28
C LYS A 68 6.93 -2.93 1.84
N LEU A 69 6.67 -3.15 0.54
CA LEU A 69 5.33 -3.28 0.00
C LEU A 69 4.81 -4.71 0.16
N LYS A 70 3.70 -4.86 0.87
CA LYS A 70 2.94 -6.09 1.04
C LYS A 70 1.65 -6.00 0.25
N ILE A 71 1.42 -7.01 -0.58
CA ILE A 71 0.23 -7.10 -1.42
C ILE A 71 -0.62 -8.25 -0.88
N HIS A 72 -1.87 -7.96 -0.54
CA HIS A 72 -2.83 -8.96 -0.12
C HIS A 72 -4.06 -8.92 -1.02
N ARG A 73 -4.43 -10.05 -1.62
CA ARG A 73 -5.56 -10.13 -2.55
C ARG A 73 -6.72 -10.87 -1.91
N LEU A 74 -7.87 -10.23 -1.87
CA LEU A 74 -9.12 -10.88 -1.48
C LEU A 74 -9.60 -11.79 -2.61
N GLU A 75 -10.19 -12.93 -2.26
CA GLU A 75 -10.74 -13.89 -3.25
C GLU A 75 -11.87 -13.31 -4.08
N SER A 76 -12.61 -12.33 -3.54
CA SER A 76 -13.71 -11.66 -4.21
C SER A 76 -13.87 -10.24 -3.69
N HIS A 77 -14.52 -9.40 -4.49
CA HIS A 77 -14.91 -8.05 -4.08
C HIS A 77 -15.72 -8.09 -2.77
N GLY A 78 -15.24 -7.37 -1.76
CA GLY A 78 -15.83 -7.31 -0.42
C GLY A 78 -15.92 -5.90 0.15
N GLY A 79 -15.49 -4.89 -0.60
CA GLY A 79 -15.67 -3.48 -0.28
C GLY A 79 -14.69 -2.94 0.76
N THR A 80 -14.71 -1.62 0.92
CA THR A 80 -13.74 -0.86 1.74
C THR A 80 -13.59 -1.38 3.16
N ALA A 81 -14.69 -1.73 3.84
CA ALA A 81 -14.63 -2.21 5.22
C ALA A 81 -13.86 -3.54 5.36
N LYS A 82 -14.07 -4.47 4.43
CA LYS A 82 -13.35 -5.76 4.42
C LYS A 82 -11.88 -5.55 4.13
N CYS A 83 -11.55 -4.69 3.15
CA CYS A 83 -10.17 -4.34 2.83
C CYS A 83 -9.45 -3.68 4.02
N ALA A 84 -10.07 -2.69 4.65
CA ALA A 84 -9.52 -1.99 5.80
C ALA A 84 -9.24 -2.94 6.97
N ASN A 85 -10.23 -3.77 7.35
CA ASN A 85 -10.06 -4.73 8.45
C ASN A 85 -8.97 -5.77 8.15
N THR A 86 -8.93 -6.27 6.91
CA THR A 86 -7.91 -7.23 6.49
C THR A 86 -6.52 -6.61 6.52
N GLY A 87 -6.40 -5.37 6.01
CA GLY A 87 -5.16 -4.63 6.00
C GLY A 87 -4.65 -4.29 7.40
N LEU A 88 -5.53 -3.84 8.30
CA LEU A 88 -5.19 -3.54 9.70
C LEU A 88 -4.64 -4.77 10.43
N ALA A 89 -5.16 -5.97 10.12
CA ALA A 89 -4.64 -7.21 10.68
C ALA A 89 -3.25 -7.60 10.16
N ILE A 90 -2.80 -7.02 9.04
CA ILE A 90 -1.50 -7.28 8.41
C ILE A 90 -0.46 -6.25 8.84
N CYS A 91 -0.89 -5.00 9.06
CA CYS A 91 -0.03 -3.89 9.50
C CYS A 91 0.69 -4.24 10.80
N LYS A 92 1.96 -3.86 10.90
CA LYS A 92 2.84 -4.18 12.04
C LYS A 92 3.19 -2.98 12.91
N ASN A 93 2.91 -1.77 12.45
CA ASN A 93 3.20 -0.52 13.14
C ASN A 93 1.92 0.30 13.35
N GLU A 94 1.99 1.31 14.22
CA GLU A 94 0.91 2.28 14.46
C GLU A 94 0.58 3.15 13.24
#